data_AF-A0A945YB33-F1
#
_entry.id   AF-A0A945YB33-F1
#
_cell.length_a   1.000
_cell.length_b   1.000
_cell.length_c   1.000
_cell.angle_alpha   90.00
_cell.angle_beta   90.00
_cell.angle_gamma   90.00
#
_symmetry.space_group_name_H-M   'P 1'
#
loop_
_entity.id
_entity.type
_entity.pdbx_description
1 polymer ?
#
loop_
_entity_poly.entity_id
_entity_poly.type
_entity_poly.pdbx_seq_one_letter_code
_entity_poly.pdbx_strand_id
1 'polypeptide(L)'
;MKLDDLHPLTGNCQNLADAWVAWRGDGLLPKRSDMRLEDISGILPYVCLVDVISETEIIFRLAGTMMREIIGVELTGRNLLELTEPEYRAKRGARTMQNATLPCGALWIWEIAFAGQESRRTENLSLPVKPDEP
;
A
#
# COMPACT_ATOMS: atom_id res chain seq x y z
N MET A 1 5.86 -6.36 -13.82
CA MET A 1 4.81 -7.40 -13.71
C MET A 1 3.48 -6.74 -14.02
N LYS A 2 2.63 -7.35 -14.86
CA LYS A 2 1.29 -6.79 -15.09
C LYS A 2 0.45 -7.07 -13.84
N LEU A 3 -0.52 -6.21 -13.53
CA LEU A 3 -1.37 -6.34 -12.34
C LEU A 3 -2.16 -7.66 -12.33
N ASP A 4 -2.53 -8.16 -13.50
CA ASP A 4 -3.23 -9.44 -13.66
C ASP A 4 -2.36 -10.68 -13.33
N ASP A 5 -1.05 -10.51 -13.13
CA ASP A 5 -0.12 -11.59 -12.77
C ASP A 5 0.19 -11.63 -11.26
N LEU A 6 -0.49 -10.83 -10.44
CA LEU A 6 -0.32 -10.84 -8.98
C LEU A 6 -0.94 -12.13 -8.39
N HIS A 7 -0.13 -12.87 -7.64
CA HIS A 7 -0.58 -14.06 -6.90
C HIS A 7 -0.33 -13.88 -5.40
N PRO A 8 -1.18 -13.14 -4.68
CA PRO A 8 -1.11 -13.05 -3.23
C PRO A 8 -1.18 -14.43 -2.55
N LEU A 9 -0.37 -14.63 -1.53
CA LEU A 9 -0.30 -15.87 -0.75
C LEU A 9 -1.22 -15.85 0.48
N THR A 10 -1.60 -14.65 0.95
CA THR A 10 -2.46 -14.46 2.12
C THR A 10 -3.87 -14.04 1.71
N GLY A 11 -4.87 -14.49 2.47
CA GLY A 11 -6.27 -14.12 2.22
C GLY A 11 -6.53 -12.61 2.28
N ASN A 12 -5.76 -11.88 3.11
CA ASN A 12 -5.90 -10.42 3.19
C ASN A 12 -5.43 -9.72 1.92
N CYS A 13 -4.25 -10.09 1.39
CA CYS A 13 -3.75 -9.50 0.14
C CYS A 13 -4.57 -9.97 -1.06
N GLN A 14 -5.09 -11.20 -1.07
CA GLN A 14 -6.03 -11.66 -2.10
C GLN A 14 -7.31 -10.82 -2.10
N ASN A 15 -7.92 -10.60 -0.94
CA ASN A 15 -9.13 -9.79 -0.81
C ASN A 15 -8.92 -8.36 -1.34
N LEU A 16 -7.78 -7.73 -1.01
CA LEU A 16 -7.44 -6.42 -1.56
C LEU A 16 -7.26 -6.44 -3.08
N ALA A 17 -6.61 -7.47 -3.63
CA ALA A 17 -6.41 -7.61 -5.07
C ALA A 17 -7.76 -7.78 -5.81
N ASP A 18 -8.64 -8.63 -5.29
CA ASP A 18 -9.96 -8.88 -5.88
C ASP A 18 -10.82 -7.61 -5.87
N ALA A 19 -10.86 -6.90 -4.74
CA ALA A 19 -11.58 -5.63 -4.63
C ALA A 19 -11.01 -4.58 -5.60
N TRP A 20 -9.69 -4.48 -5.71
CA TRP A 20 -9.04 -3.55 -6.64
C TRP A 20 -9.37 -3.87 -8.11
N VAL A 21 -9.40 -5.15 -8.49
CA VAL A 21 -9.84 -5.59 -9.82
C VAL A 21 -11.31 -5.23 -10.05
N ALA A 22 -12.17 -5.41 -9.04
CA ALA A 22 -13.57 -5.03 -9.14
C ALA A 22 -13.75 -3.51 -9.32
N TRP A 23 -13.00 -2.69 -8.56
CA TRP A 23 -13.06 -1.23 -8.67
C TRP A 23 -12.58 -0.72 -10.03
N ARG A 24 -11.54 -1.35 -10.61
CA ARG A 24 -10.99 -0.90 -11.89
C ARG A 24 -11.95 -1.16 -13.06
N GLY A 25 -12.79 -2.20 -12.97
CA GLY A 25 -13.61 -2.69 -14.08
C GLY A 25 -12.76 -2.94 -15.33
N ASP A 26 -13.17 -2.36 -16.46
CA ASP A 26 -12.42 -2.42 -17.72
C ASP A 26 -11.29 -1.38 -17.82
N GLY A 27 -11.16 -0.51 -16.81
CA GLY A 27 -10.15 0.53 -16.74
C GLY A 27 -8.75 -0.01 -16.42
N LEU A 28 -7.72 0.75 -16.81
CA LEU A 28 -6.34 0.36 -16.50
C LEU A 28 -6.04 0.40 -14.99
N LEU A 29 -6.61 1.38 -14.28
CA LEU A 29 -6.49 1.61 -12.84
C LEU A 29 -7.83 2.15 -12.33
N PRO A 30 -8.27 1.79 -11.11
CA PRO A 30 -9.41 2.45 -10.47
C PRO A 30 -9.05 3.89 -10.12
N LYS A 31 -10.05 4.77 -10.15
CA LYS A 31 -9.98 6.08 -9.53
C LYS A 31 -10.24 5.97 -8.03
N ARG A 32 -9.89 7.02 -7.29
CA ARG A 32 -10.14 7.10 -5.86
C ARG A 32 -11.64 7.00 -5.53
N SER A 33 -12.51 7.55 -6.37
CA SER A 33 -13.98 7.47 -6.26
C SER A 33 -14.55 6.10 -6.62
N ASP A 34 -13.82 5.25 -7.33
CA ASP A 34 -14.25 3.87 -7.62
C ASP A 34 -14.08 2.95 -6.41
N MET A 35 -13.22 3.34 -5.45
CA MET A 35 -12.93 2.55 -4.25
C MET A 35 -14.14 2.50 -3.29
N ARG A 36 -14.59 1.30 -3.00
CA ARG A 36 -15.66 1.00 -2.04
C ARG A 36 -15.07 0.32 -0.81
N LEU A 37 -14.99 1.05 0.31
CA LEU A 37 -14.34 0.53 1.52
C LEU A 37 -15.07 -0.67 2.12
N GLU A 38 -16.37 -0.82 1.84
CA GLU A 38 -17.17 -1.97 2.21
C GLU A 38 -16.61 -3.29 1.66
N ASP A 39 -16.05 -3.27 0.44
CA ASP A 39 -15.47 -4.45 -0.23
C ASP A 39 -14.23 -4.97 0.52
N ILE A 40 -13.53 -4.10 1.24
CA ILE A 40 -12.31 -4.42 2.00
C ILE A 40 -12.48 -4.25 3.52
N SER A 41 -13.72 -4.16 4.01
CA SER A 41 -14.03 -3.83 5.41
C SER A 41 -13.30 -4.73 6.43
N GLY A 42 -13.19 -6.02 6.13
CA GLY A 42 -12.49 -7.00 6.98
C GLY A 42 -10.97 -6.80 7.08
N ILE A 43 -10.35 -6.08 6.14
CA ILE A 43 -8.90 -5.83 6.11
C ILE A 43 -8.53 -4.36 6.35
N LEU A 44 -9.50 -3.45 6.44
CA LEU A 44 -9.27 -2.02 6.69
C LEU A 44 -8.31 -1.71 7.84
N PRO A 45 -8.30 -2.44 8.98
CA PRO A 45 -7.34 -2.19 10.05
C PRO A 45 -5.86 -2.30 9.63
N TYR A 46 -5.57 -2.99 8.53
CA TYR A 46 -4.22 -3.27 8.02
C TYR A 46 -3.87 -2.51 6.75
N VAL A 47 -4.77 -1.67 6.23
CA VAL A 47 -4.59 -0.96 4.96
C VAL A 47 -4.09 0.46 5.21
N CYS A 48 -3.15 0.91 4.38
CA CYS A 48 -2.74 2.31 4.31
C CYS A 48 -3.08 2.89 2.93
N LEU A 49 -3.47 4.16 2.89
CA LEU A 49 -3.51 4.98 1.69
C LEU A 49 -2.41 6.04 1.79
N VAL A 50 -1.60 6.15 0.75
CA VAL A 50 -0.54 7.14 0.64
C VAL A 50 -0.74 8.01 -0.59
N ASP A 51 -0.47 9.30 -0.45
CA ASP A 51 -0.28 10.21 -1.58
C ASP A 51 1.18 10.14 -2.00
N VAL A 52 1.42 9.88 -3.29
CA VAL A 52 2.76 9.83 -3.87
C VAL A 52 2.98 11.12 -4.66
N ILE A 53 3.59 12.12 -4.03
CA ILE A 53 3.79 13.47 -4.60
C ILE A 53 5.11 13.51 -5.39
N SER A 54 6.17 12.94 -4.81
CA SER A 54 7.48 12.79 -5.44
C SER A 54 8.23 11.59 -4.87
N GLU A 55 9.40 11.28 -5.43
CA GLU A 55 10.28 10.23 -4.88
C GLU A 55 10.76 10.54 -3.45
N THR A 56 10.66 11.78 -2.99
CA THR A 56 11.05 12.20 -1.63
C THR A 56 9.86 12.54 -0.73
N GLU A 57 8.64 12.58 -1.27
CA GLU A 57 7.44 13.01 -0.57
C GLU A 57 6.29 12.03 -0.81
N ILE A 58 6.11 11.11 0.14
CA ILE A 58 5.09 10.06 0.09
C ILE A 58 4.32 10.09 1.42
N ILE A 59 3.12 10.65 1.44
CA ILE A 59 2.41 11.02 2.68
C ILE A 59 1.29 10.04 2.99
N PHE A 60 1.29 9.45 4.17
CA PHE A 60 0.14 8.65 4.63
C PHE A 60 -1.10 9.55 4.82
N ARG A 61 -2.16 9.27 4.06
CA ARG A 61 -3.47 9.93 4.20
C ARG A 61 -4.40 9.17 5.13
N LEU A 62 -4.31 7.86 5.09
CA LEU A 62 -5.06 6.98 5.97
C LEU A 62 -4.17 5.82 6.37
N ALA A 63 -4.24 5.46 7.64
CA ALA A 63 -3.65 4.24 8.16
C ALA A 63 -4.70 3.50 8.97
N GLY A 64 -4.87 2.21 8.68
CA GLY A 64 -5.72 1.32 9.45
C GLY A 64 -5.28 1.27 10.91
N THR A 65 -6.24 1.01 11.80
CA THR A 65 -6.03 1.07 13.25
C THR A 65 -4.95 0.12 13.77
N MET A 66 -4.72 -1.02 13.10
CA MET A 66 -3.68 -1.97 13.51
C MET A 66 -2.28 -1.49 13.12
N MET A 67 -2.14 -0.57 12.17
CA MET A 67 -0.82 -0.10 11.71
C MET A 67 -0.02 0.58 12.83
N ARG A 68 -0.72 1.26 13.76
CA ARG A 68 -0.08 1.83 14.94
C ARG A 68 0.50 0.77 15.88
N GLU A 69 -0.20 -0.36 16.06
CA GLU A 69 0.28 -1.47 16.89
C GLU A 69 1.48 -2.18 16.23
N ILE A 70 1.48 -2.27 14.91
CA ILE A 70 2.56 -2.93 14.14
C ILE A 70 3.82 -2.06 14.12
N ILE A 71 3.68 -0.79 13.73
CA ILE A 71 4.80 0.12 13.48
C ILE A 71 5.21 0.90 14.75
N GLY A 72 4.32 0.98 15.74
CA GLY A 72 4.58 1.65 17.02
C GLY A 72 4.42 3.18 16.99
N VAL A 73 4.02 3.78 15.86
CA VAL A 73 3.82 5.23 15.72
C VAL A 73 2.56 5.55 14.92
N GLU A 74 1.97 6.73 15.17
CA GLU A 74 0.89 7.25 14.34
C GLU A 74 1.43 7.60 12.94
N LEU A 75 0.86 6.97 11.91
CA LEU A 75 1.33 7.09 10.54
C LEU A 75 0.72 8.28 9.80
N THR A 76 -0.53 8.64 10.11
CA THR A 76 -1.27 9.65 9.35
C THR A 76 -0.52 10.98 9.33
N GLY A 77 -0.32 11.54 8.14
CA GLY A 77 0.42 12.79 7.92
C GLY A 77 1.94 12.65 7.86
N ARG A 78 2.51 11.48 8.18
CA ARG A 78 3.96 11.25 8.07
C ARG A 78 4.38 10.92 6.65
N ASN A 79 5.65 11.21 6.36
CA ASN A 79 6.29 10.74 5.15
C ASN A 79 6.74 9.28 5.34
N LEU A 80 6.36 8.39 4.41
CA LEU A 80 6.75 6.97 4.40
C LEU A 80 8.26 6.76 4.52
N LEU A 81 9.06 7.67 3.95
CA LEU A 81 10.51 7.57 3.97
C LEU A 81 11.11 7.82 5.37
N GLU A 82 10.38 8.42 6.30
CA GLU A 82 10.80 8.53 7.71
C GLU A 82 10.94 7.14 8.36
N LEU A 83 10.13 6.18 7.92
CA LEU A 83 10.15 4.78 8.38
C LEU A 83 11.22 3.94 7.69
N THR A 84 11.96 4.52 6.74
CA THR A 84 12.98 3.83 5.96
C THR A 84 14.36 4.31 6.41
N GLU A 85 15.30 3.37 6.61
CA GLU A 85 16.68 3.70 6.94
C GLU A 85 17.28 4.63 5.86
N PRO A 86 18.10 5.63 6.23
CA PRO A 86 18.52 6.69 5.32
C PRO A 86 19.11 6.21 4.00
N GLU A 87 19.91 5.13 4.01
CA GLU A 87 20.55 4.57 2.83
C GLU A 87 19.58 3.93 1.82
N TYR A 88 18.38 3.54 2.25
CA TYR A 88 17.37 2.92 1.39
C TYR A 88 16.28 3.89 0.91
N ARG A 89 16.21 5.11 1.47
CA ARG A 89 15.14 6.09 1.17
C ARG A 89 15.01 6.37 -0.33
N ALA A 90 16.12 6.66 -1.02
CA ALA A 90 16.10 6.94 -2.45
C ALA A 90 15.53 5.76 -3.27
N LYS A 91 15.97 4.53 -2.95
CA LYS A 91 15.47 3.31 -3.62
C LYS A 91 14.00 3.06 -3.32
N ARG A 92 13.55 3.28 -2.08
CA ARG A 92 12.16 3.11 -1.67
C ARG A 92 11.25 4.15 -2.34
N GLY A 93 11.71 5.41 -2.39
CA GLY A 93 11.07 6.51 -3.08
C GLY A 93 10.82 6.22 -4.55
N ALA A 94 11.89 5.93 -5.30
CA ALA A 94 11.82 5.60 -6.73
C ALA A 94 10.88 4.41 -7.01
N ARG A 95 10.95 3.33 -6.22
CA ARG A 95 10.06 2.18 -6.38
C ARG A 95 8.59 2.54 -6.13
N THR A 96 8.31 3.37 -5.13
CA THR A 96 6.93 3.78 -4.81
C THR A 96 6.38 4.71 -5.90
N MET A 97 7.21 5.62 -6.43
CA MET A 97 6.87 6.48 -7.56
C MET A 97 6.61 5.68 -8.84
N GLN A 98 7.44 4.68 -9.14
CA GLN A 98 7.21 3.77 -10.26
C GLN A 98 5.89 3.01 -10.11
N ASN A 99 5.57 2.53 -8.90
CA ASN A 99 4.30 1.85 -8.63
C ASN A 99 3.10 2.78 -8.84
N ALA A 100 3.22 4.06 -8.51
CA ALA A 100 2.14 5.04 -8.67
C ALA A 100 1.96 5.54 -10.11
N THR A 101 3.04 5.59 -10.90
CA THR A 101 3.05 6.18 -12.25
C THR A 101 2.90 5.17 -13.37
N LEU A 102 3.27 3.91 -13.13
CA LEU A 102 3.10 2.81 -14.07
C LEU A 102 1.88 1.98 -13.68
N PRO A 103 1.19 1.34 -14.63
CA PRO A 103 0.09 0.42 -14.33
C PRO A 103 0.63 -0.92 -13.83
N CYS A 104 1.36 -0.90 -12.72
CA CYS A 104 1.87 -2.07 -12.03
C CYS A 104 1.53 -1.99 -10.54
N GLY A 105 1.43 -3.16 -9.91
CA GLY A 105 1.39 -3.29 -8.45
C GLY A 105 2.69 -3.91 -7.95
N ALA A 106 2.90 -3.84 -6.65
CA ALA A 106 4.03 -4.47 -5.99
C ALA A 106 3.53 -5.45 -4.92
N LEU A 107 3.99 -6.69 -5.02
CA LEU A 107 3.85 -7.70 -3.97
C LEU A 107 5.25 -8.01 -3.43
N TRP A 108 5.42 -7.95 -2.11
CA TRP A 108 6.66 -8.33 -1.47
C TRP A 108 6.41 -9.00 -0.13
N ILE A 109 7.36 -9.82 0.28
CA ILE A 109 7.33 -10.49 1.58
C ILE A 109 8.59 -10.08 2.32
N TRP A 110 8.41 -9.58 3.54
CA TRP A 110 9.51 -9.17 4.40
C TRP A 110 9.21 -9.50 5.86
N GLU A 111 10.25 -9.62 6.66
CA GLU A 111 10.12 -9.75 8.10
C GLU A 111 9.92 -8.37 8.71
N ILE A 112 8.72 -8.14 9.26
CA ILE A 112 8.41 -6.92 9.98
C ILE A 112 8.68 -7.19 11.45
N ALA A 113 9.55 -6.39 12.06
CA ALA A 113 9.66 -6.32 13.52
C ALA A 113 8.43 -5.56 14.05
N PHE A 114 7.55 -6.27 14.75
CA PHE A 114 6.40 -5.64 15.41
C PHE A 114 6.88 -5.01 16.72
N ALA A 115 6.34 -3.85 17.08
CA ALA A 115 6.76 -3.16 18.30
C ALA A 115 6.66 -4.09 19.53
N GLY A 116 7.80 -4.40 20.14
CA GLY A 116 7.88 -5.26 21.33
C GLY A 116 7.58 -6.76 21.08
N GLN A 117 7.59 -7.23 19.83
CA GLN A 117 7.34 -8.64 19.49
C GLN A 117 8.40 -9.18 18.51
N GLU A 118 8.44 -10.51 18.37
CA GLU A 118 9.27 -11.17 17.35
C GLU A 118 8.87 -10.74 15.94
N SER A 119 9.88 -10.65 15.07
CA SER A 119 9.67 -10.36 13.66
C SER A 119 8.79 -11.44 13.02
N ARG A 120 7.79 -11.02 12.24
CA ARG A 120 6.96 -11.96 11.47
C ARG A 120 7.07 -11.70 9.99
N ARG A 121 7.18 -12.79 9.24
CA ARG A 121 7.11 -12.78 7.79
C ARG A 121 5.72 -12.31 7.36
N THR A 122 5.67 -11.13 6.78
CA THR A 122 4.43 -10.46 6.38
C THR A 122 4.41 -10.27 4.87
N GLU A 123 3.32 -10.68 4.23
CA GLU A 123 3.04 -10.35 2.84
C GLU A 123 2.47 -8.94 2.75
N ASN A 124 2.94 -8.16 1.78
CA ASN A 124 2.54 -6.77 1.59
C ASN A 124 2.23 -6.57 0.11
N LEU A 125 1.09 -5.94 -0.14
CA LEU A 125 0.59 -5.62 -1.47
C LEU A 125 0.36 -4.12 -1.56
N SER A 126 0.88 -3.50 -2.62
CA SER A 126 0.62 -2.10 -2.96
C SER A 126 0.09 -2.03 -4.38
N LEU A 127 -1.10 -1.43 -4.51
CA LEU A 127 -1.81 -1.27 -5.77
C LEU A 127 -2.04 0.23 -6.00
N PRO A 128 -1.72 0.77 -7.18
CA PRO A 128 -1.97 2.16 -7.50
C PRO A 128 -3.46 2.45 -7.69
N VAL A 129 -3.86 3.66 -7.32
CA VAL A 129 -5.18 4.23 -7.62
C VAL A 129 -4.95 5.62 -8.20
N LYS A 130 -5.79 6.01 -9.16
CA LYS A 130 -5.73 7.36 -9.74
C LYS A 130 -6.45 8.34 -8.83
N PRO A 131 -5.95 9.58 -8.68
CA PRO A 131 -6.75 10.63 -8.06
C PRO A 131 -7.99 10.92 -8.95
N ASP A 132 -9.06 11.43 -8.34
CA ASP A 132 -10.28 11.81 -9.07
C ASP A 132 -10.07 13.07 -9.92
N GLU A 133 -9.23 13.98 -9.43
CA GLU A 133 -8.83 15.23 -10.08
C GLU A 133 -7.30 15.27 -10.30
N PRO A 134 -6.80 15.97 -11.33
CA PRO A 134 -5.37 16.06 -11.66
C PRO A 134 -4.52 16.81 -10.62
#